data_AF-A0A1F6D632-F1
#
_entry.id   AF-A0A1F6D632-F1
#
_cell.length_a   1.000
_cell.length_b   1.000
_cell.length_c   1.000
_cell.angle_alpha   90.00
_cell.angle_beta   90.00
_cell.angle_gamma   90.00
#
_symmetry.space_group_name_H-M   'P 1'
#
loop_
_entity.id
_entity.type
_entity.pdbx_description
1 polymer ?
#
loop_
_entity_poly.entity_id
_entity_poly.type
_entity_poly.pdbx_seq_one_letter_code
_entity_poly.pdbx_strand_id
1 'polypeptide(L)'
;MNKNLFERLTFRLPWVAWLLVVESALAQVKNPFERSMFQSQASKGKETTFLLMIGGAFLLVGVLYIVRSYLRSRSASISLDDMADQDLTTVKRGFFGSFATMVSGKRSVRELALNRLVELDPPSLNCSIVRTADGREANEDAGRAVLFHMNGEMFLQDRAFFITTPDGIKAEDRALFSGEGEVMNLWFLHDRIPYTVNCEVRERMRFPAEMLRNMDPKIGVGYRLVPLTNVAKRDKRQTIRFSHKIGRGSLRVYPQVLFDVYIQKTDFRFPTEGSIPPRLNTVKPIPYRRPKEGDEADLSAERVVTAFKEAIRLNHSEDRVVYVSKPYMDERTNKCTLIGLGYAEVLGLGAQEAGRTIHIKKPMKSMRVGKNRRDPHYLNEGDIIVLDYMSRSPLDGKNEYYEMPCQIIKSGIENITIRPRRNPRQELNLPIELLDFSVNGLRFENSREFMGYVFEEGGQAETLEEQKETIESMGFVFTFYPKLRFTRDTEMHKPDLPLKFSILGKIARCEVEKNEDTAVTGHLKEFGVRYTYDPAEYSRDDFCWDRWTMIRPFKENSYFKEVHKSLNGLIAHLENQSKDFLEPRRPAAQAEEKVTA
;
A
#
# COMPACT_ATOMS: atom_id res chain seq x y z
N MET A 1 -29.66 -24.65 -8.26
CA MET A 1 -29.85 -24.53 -9.73
C MET A 1 -28.52 -24.79 -10.42
N ASN A 2 -28.51 -25.75 -11.34
CA ASN A 2 -27.32 -26.47 -11.82
C ASN A 2 -26.46 -25.68 -12.83
N LYS A 3 -25.18 -25.44 -12.49
CA LYS A 3 -24.14 -25.00 -13.45
C LYS A 3 -23.73 -26.08 -14.47
N ASN A 4 -24.04 -27.35 -14.21
CA ASN A 4 -23.65 -28.49 -15.06
C ASN A 4 -24.47 -28.66 -16.36
N LEU A 5 -25.56 -27.92 -16.56
CA LEU A 5 -26.36 -28.02 -17.80
C LEU A 5 -25.82 -27.12 -18.92
N PHE A 6 -25.20 -25.99 -18.57
CA PHE A 6 -24.74 -24.99 -19.55
C PHE A 6 -23.42 -25.42 -20.24
N GLU A 7 -22.56 -26.16 -19.55
CA GLU A 7 -21.33 -26.73 -20.11
C GLU A 7 -21.59 -27.93 -21.03
N ARG A 8 -22.69 -28.67 -20.84
CA ARG A 8 -23.04 -29.80 -21.71
C ARG A 8 -23.71 -29.37 -23.02
N LEU A 9 -24.34 -28.19 -23.08
CA LEU A 9 -25.00 -27.68 -24.29
C LEU A 9 -24.04 -26.95 -25.25
N THR A 10 -22.94 -26.40 -24.75
CA THR A 10 -21.97 -25.65 -25.58
C THR A 10 -21.00 -26.55 -26.37
N PHE A 11 -20.89 -27.83 -26.04
CA PHE A 11 -19.99 -28.77 -26.73
C PHE A 11 -20.62 -29.56 -27.89
N ARG A 12 -21.95 -29.62 -28.01
CA ARG A 12 -22.61 -30.45 -29.05
C ARG A 12 -23.05 -29.69 -30.32
N LEU A 13 -23.17 -28.37 -30.25
CA LEU A 13 -23.65 -27.54 -31.37
C LEU A 13 -22.69 -27.46 -32.59
N PRO A 14 -21.34 -27.43 -32.44
CA PRO A 14 -20.46 -27.34 -33.61
C PRO A 14 -20.37 -28.64 -34.42
N TRP A 15 -20.50 -29.79 -33.75
CA TRP A 15 -20.41 -31.11 -34.39
C TRP A 15 -21.64 -31.45 -35.23
N VAL A 16 -22.83 -31.10 -34.74
CA VAL A 16 -24.09 -31.33 -35.47
C VAL A 16 -24.19 -30.39 -36.68
N ALA A 17 -23.71 -29.15 -36.56
CA ALA A 17 -23.67 -28.21 -37.68
C ALA A 17 -22.70 -28.65 -38.79
N TRP A 18 -21.57 -29.27 -38.45
CA TRP A 18 -20.61 -29.77 -39.44
C TRP A 18 -21.10 -31.03 -40.15
N LEU A 19 -21.75 -31.95 -39.44
CA LEU A 19 -22.39 -33.14 -40.03
C LEU A 19 -23.52 -32.76 -41.01
N LEU A 20 -24.33 -31.75 -40.67
CA LEU A 20 -25.39 -31.26 -41.57
C LEU A 20 -24.85 -30.56 -42.82
N VAL A 21 -23.70 -29.89 -42.74
CA VAL A 21 -23.05 -29.27 -43.92
C VAL A 21 -22.42 -30.33 -44.84
N VAL A 22 -21.87 -31.41 -44.28
CA VAL A 22 -21.30 -32.51 -45.07
C VAL A 22 -22.40 -33.37 -45.72
N GLU A 23 -23.51 -33.65 -45.01
CA GLU A 23 -24.67 -34.32 -45.61
C GLU A 23 -25.37 -33.45 -46.66
N SER A 24 -25.46 -32.13 -46.45
CA SER A 24 -25.97 -31.18 -47.45
C SER A 24 -25.09 -31.10 -48.70
N ALA A 25 -23.77 -31.23 -48.57
CA ALA A 25 -22.85 -31.22 -49.70
C ALA A 25 -22.90 -32.53 -50.51
N LEU A 26 -23.16 -33.66 -49.85
CA LEU A 26 -23.32 -34.96 -50.51
C LEU A 26 -24.71 -35.13 -51.16
N ALA A 27 -25.73 -34.41 -50.69
CA ALA A 27 -27.10 -34.48 -51.22
C ALA A 27 -27.36 -33.63 -52.49
N GLN A 28 -26.41 -32.79 -52.92
CA GLN A 28 -26.59 -31.89 -54.08
C GLN A 28 -26.03 -32.41 -55.41
N VAL A 29 -25.72 -33.70 -55.55
CA VAL A 29 -25.39 -34.29 -56.86
C VAL A 29 -26.65 -34.92 -57.46
N LYS A 30 -27.52 -34.09 -58.05
CA LYS A 30 -28.64 -34.52 -58.90
C LYS A 30 -28.26 -34.34 -60.37
N ASN A 31 -27.48 -35.27 -60.92
CA ASN A 31 -27.51 -35.54 -62.36
C ASN A 31 -26.98 -36.96 -62.67
N PRO A 32 -27.76 -37.84 -63.32
CA PRO A 32 -27.33 -39.23 -63.56
C PRO A 32 -26.33 -39.37 -64.74
N PHE A 33 -25.97 -38.29 -65.42
CA PHE A 33 -25.24 -38.36 -66.70
C PHE A 33 -23.71 -38.15 -66.63
N GLU A 34 -23.14 -37.90 -65.46
CA GLU A 34 -21.68 -37.73 -65.30
C GLU A 34 -20.99 -38.92 -64.58
N ARG A 35 -21.72 -40.01 -64.31
CA ARG A 35 -21.16 -41.19 -63.63
C ARG A 35 -20.32 -42.11 -64.53
N SER A 36 -20.37 -41.98 -65.86
CA SER A 36 -19.68 -42.89 -66.78
C SER A 36 -18.42 -42.32 -67.44
N MET A 37 -18.06 -41.05 -67.20
CA MET A 37 -16.87 -40.43 -67.83
C MET A 37 -15.63 -40.40 -66.91
N PHE A 38 -15.79 -40.72 -65.62
CA PHE A 38 -14.69 -40.71 -64.64
C PHE A 38 -14.22 -42.10 -64.18
N GLN A 39 -14.71 -43.18 -64.80
CA GLN A 39 -14.29 -44.55 -64.47
C GLN A 39 -13.16 -45.10 -65.35
N SER A 40 -12.59 -44.28 -66.22
CA SER A 40 -11.45 -44.64 -67.05
C SER A 40 -10.42 -43.52 -67.02
N GLN A 41 -9.24 -43.85 -66.49
CA GLN A 41 -8.02 -43.04 -66.33
C GLN A 41 -7.81 -42.34 -64.97
N ALA A 42 -6.58 -42.55 -64.48
CA ALA A 42 -5.93 -42.01 -63.28
C ALA A 42 -6.27 -42.71 -61.95
N SER A 43 -5.61 -43.84 -61.65
CA SER A 43 -4.21 -43.92 -61.19
C SER A 43 -4.06 -43.66 -59.68
N LYS A 44 -3.37 -44.60 -59.04
CA LYS A 44 -2.90 -44.75 -57.64
C LYS A 44 -2.33 -43.50 -56.91
N GLY A 45 -2.47 -42.29 -57.44
CA GLY A 45 -1.95 -41.05 -56.86
C GLY A 45 -2.97 -40.13 -56.19
N LYS A 46 -4.28 -40.31 -56.41
CA LYS A 46 -5.31 -39.40 -55.85
C LYS A 46 -5.71 -39.72 -54.40
N GLU A 47 -5.69 -40.99 -54.01
CA GLU A 47 -5.97 -41.38 -52.61
C GLU A 47 -4.86 -40.89 -51.66
N THR A 48 -3.60 -40.90 -52.10
CA THR A 48 -2.48 -40.36 -51.32
C THR A 48 -2.50 -38.84 -51.23
N THR A 49 -2.88 -38.11 -52.29
CA THR A 49 -3.04 -36.64 -52.21
C THR A 49 -4.22 -36.25 -51.33
N PHE A 50 -5.33 -37.00 -51.38
CA PHE A 50 -6.47 -36.76 -50.52
C PHE A 50 -6.15 -37.07 -49.04
N LEU A 51 -5.46 -38.17 -48.77
CA LEU A 51 -4.97 -38.50 -47.42
C LEU A 51 -3.93 -37.52 -46.90
N LEU A 52 -3.05 -36.98 -47.76
CA LEU A 52 -2.09 -35.93 -47.40
C LEU A 52 -2.78 -34.59 -47.13
N MET A 53 -3.83 -34.25 -47.88
CA MET A 53 -4.63 -33.04 -47.65
C MET A 53 -5.41 -33.14 -46.34
N ILE A 54 -6.00 -34.30 -46.05
CA ILE A 54 -6.66 -34.57 -44.77
C ILE A 54 -5.65 -34.56 -43.62
N GLY A 55 -4.52 -35.25 -43.78
CA GLY A 55 -3.42 -35.26 -42.81
C GLY A 55 -2.89 -33.85 -42.53
N GLY A 56 -2.70 -33.04 -43.58
CA GLY A 56 -2.29 -31.64 -43.49
C GLY A 56 -3.32 -30.76 -42.77
N ALA A 57 -4.61 -30.96 -43.04
CA ALA A 57 -5.68 -30.25 -42.36
C ALA A 57 -5.76 -30.62 -40.86
N PHE A 58 -5.62 -31.90 -40.51
CA PHE A 58 -5.57 -32.33 -39.11
C PHE A 58 -4.32 -31.81 -38.39
N LEU A 59 -3.17 -31.76 -39.06
CA LEU A 59 -1.94 -31.22 -38.50
C LEU A 59 -2.04 -29.71 -38.29
N LEU A 60 -2.66 -28.99 -39.23
CA LEU A 60 -2.96 -27.55 -39.09
C LEU A 60 -3.92 -27.29 -37.92
N VAL A 61 -4.99 -28.08 -37.78
CA VAL A 61 -5.92 -27.98 -36.66
C VAL A 61 -5.23 -28.32 -35.34
N GLY A 62 -4.35 -29.32 -35.32
CA GLY A 62 -3.52 -29.67 -34.15
C GLY A 62 -2.57 -28.54 -33.76
N VAL A 63 -1.89 -27.92 -34.73
CA VAL A 63 -1.03 -26.75 -34.50
C VAL A 63 -1.84 -25.56 -33.99
N LEU A 64 -2.99 -25.27 -34.59
CA LEU A 64 -3.89 -24.21 -34.14
C LEU A 64 -4.46 -24.49 -32.74
N TYR A 65 -4.72 -25.75 -32.41
CA TYR A 65 -5.14 -26.16 -31.07
C TYR A 65 -4.02 -26.02 -30.05
N ILE A 66 -2.78 -26.39 -30.39
CA ILE A 66 -1.60 -26.20 -29.54
C ILE A 66 -1.33 -24.71 -29.34
N VAL A 67 -1.37 -23.91 -30.41
CA VAL A 67 -1.23 -22.44 -30.34
C VAL A 67 -2.35 -21.84 -29.49
N ARG A 68 -3.61 -22.26 -29.68
CA ARG A 68 -4.73 -21.78 -28.86
C ARG A 68 -4.62 -22.21 -27.41
N SER A 69 -4.17 -23.44 -27.14
CA SER A 69 -3.94 -23.96 -25.78
C SER A 69 -2.78 -23.25 -25.10
N TYR A 70 -1.71 -22.97 -25.85
CA TYR A 70 -0.55 -22.20 -25.39
C TYR A 70 -0.93 -20.74 -25.11
N LEU A 71 -1.73 -20.12 -25.99
CA LEU A 71 -2.27 -18.77 -25.79
C LEU A 71 -3.26 -18.72 -24.62
N ARG A 72 -4.09 -19.77 -24.39
CA ARG A 72 -4.97 -19.86 -23.21
C ARG A 72 -4.20 -20.06 -21.91
N SER A 73 -3.13 -20.86 -21.95
CA SER A 73 -2.23 -21.05 -20.80
C SER A 73 -1.47 -19.77 -20.45
N ARG A 74 -1.27 -18.86 -21.42
CA ARG A 74 -0.68 -17.53 -21.19
C ARG A 74 -1.71 -16.43 -20.91
N SER A 75 -2.93 -16.51 -21.43
CA SER A 75 -3.97 -15.51 -21.17
C SER A 75 -4.53 -15.57 -19.74
N ALA A 76 -4.24 -16.64 -19.01
CA ALA A 76 -4.50 -16.71 -17.57
C ALA A 76 -3.40 -16.03 -16.71
N SER A 77 -2.32 -15.51 -17.31
CA SER A 77 -1.20 -14.96 -16.53
C SER A 77 -0.38 -13.83 -17.17
N ILE A 78 -0.72 -13.30 -18.36
CA ILE A 78 0.12 -12.29 -19.05
C ILE A 78 -0.78 -11.28 -19.76
N SER A 79 -0.71 -10.00 -19.37
CA SER A 79 -1.31 -8.89 -20.13
C SER A 79 -0.43 -8.58 -21.34
N LEU A 80 -0.99 -8.01 -22.42
CA LEU A 80 -0.23 -7.67 -23.63
C LEU A 80 0.92 -6.66 -23.37
N ASP A 81 0.91 -5.97 -22.21
CA ASP A 81 1.99 -5.09 -21.74
C ASP A 81 3.24 -5.86 -21.26
N ASP A 82 3.12 -7.11 -20.82
CA ASP A 82 4.24 -7.88 -20.25
C ASP A 82 5.22 -8.43 -21.31
N MET A 83 4.88 -8.41 -22.61
CA MET A 83 5.79 -8.90 -23.66
C MET A 83 6.89 -7.90 -24.07
N ALA A 84 6.76 -6.63 -23.68
CA ALA A 84 7.78 -5.61 -23.97
C ALA A 84 8.89 -5.51 -22.90
N ASP A 85 8.72 -6.18 -21.76
CA ASP A 85 9.55 -6.03 -20.55
C ASP A 85 10.57 -7.16 -20.31
N GLN A 86 10.82 -8.04 -21.30
CA GLN A 86 11.92 -9.01 -21.22
C GLN A 86 13.19 -8.49 -21.91
N ASP A 87 14.00 -7.71 -21.18
CA ASP A 87 15.37 -7.41 -21.59
C ASP A 87 16.33 -8.56 -21.20
N LEU A 88 16.72 -9.32 -22.21
CA LEU A 88 18.11 -9.58 -22.62
C LEU A 88 19.19 -9.69 -21.54
N THR A 89 19.02 -10.53 -20.53
CA THR A 89 20.18 -11.22 -19.93
C THR A 89 19.83 -12.68 -19.69
N THR A 90 20.54 -13.56 -20.41
CA THR A 90 20.53 -15.03 -20.33
C THR A 90 19.26 -15.77 -20.80
N VAL A 91 19.34 -16.38 -22.00
CA VAL A 91 19.04 -17.81 -22.33
C VAL A 91 18.64 -17.98 -23.81
N LYS A 92 19.37 -18.88 -24.50
CA LYS A 92 19.17 -19.56 -25.79
C LYS A 92 18.21 -18.91 -26.83
N ARG A 93 18.82 -18.34 -27.88
CA ARG A 93 18.18 -17.96 -29.15
C ARG A 93 17.40 -19.14 -29.76
N GLY A 94 16.08 -19.11 -29.63
CA GLY A 94 15.16 -19.89 -30.44
C GLY A 94 14.83 -19.16 -31.74
N PHE A 95 14.66 -19.94 -32.81
CA PHE A 95 14.42 -19.52 -34.21
C PHE A 95 13.29 -18.48 -34.39
N PHE A 96 12.32 -18.42 -33.47
CA PHE A 96 11.19 -17.48 -33.51
C PHE A 96 11.50 -16.06 -33.03
N GLY A 97 12.57 -15.86 -32.24
CA GLY A 97 12.97 -14.52 -31.78
C GLY A 97 13.42 -13.62 -32.93
N SER A 98 13.91 -14.22 -34.03
CA SER A 98 14.43 -13.51 -35.20
C SER A 98 13.34 -13.05 -36.18
N PHE A 99 12.14 -13.64 -36.12
CA PHE A 99 11.02 -13.25 -36.99
C PHE A 99 10.19 -12.09 -36.39
N ALA A 100 10.04 -12.07 -35.06
CA ALA A 100 9.35 -10.97 -34.36
C ALA A 100 10.13 -9.64 -34.41
N THR A 101 11.47 -9.69 -34.49
CA THR A 101 12.30 -8.48 -34.64
C THR A 101 12.30 -7.92 -36.07
N MET A 102 11.79 -8.66 -37.06
CA MET A 102 11.85 -8.28 -38.47
C MET A 102 10.62 -7.48 -38.94
N VAL A 103 9.54 -7.46 -38.13
CA VAL A 103 8.26 -6.81 -38.49
C VAL A 103 7.95 -5.57 -37.63
N SER A 104 8.63 -5.37 -36.49
CA SER A 104 8.51 -4.16 -35.66
C SER A 104 9.81 -3.37 -35.73
N GLY A 105 9.82 -2.23 -36.43
CA GLY A 105 10.95 -1.31 -36.43
C GLY A 105 11.40 -0.99 -35.00
N LYS A 106 12.69 -1.13 -34.70
CA LYS A 106 13.28 -0.83 -33.38
C LYS A 106 13.11 0.67 -33.09
N ARG A 107 12.00 1.05 -32.44
CA ARG A 107 11.87 2.37 -31.82
C ARG A 107 12.92 2.47 -30.72
N SER A 108 13.62 3.60 -30.64
CA SER A 108 14.59 3.82 -29.58
C SER A 108 13.90 3.88 -28.22
N VAL A 109 14.55 3.42 -27.14
CA VAL A 109 14.00 3.46 -25.77
C VAL A 109 13.50 4.86 -25.40
N ARG A 110 14.20 5.89 -25.88
CA ARG A 110 13.83 7.30 -25.72
C ARG A 110 12.50 7.66 -26.35
N GLU A 111 12.29 7.28 -27.62
CA GLU A 111 11.02 7.54 -28.31
C GLU A 111 9.86 6.81 -27.64
N LEU A 112 10.10 5.60 -27.15
CA LEU A 112 9.08 4.82 -26.45
C LEU A 112 8.71 5.46 -25.10
N ALA A 113 9.71 5.94 -24.35
CA ALA A 113 9.52 6.67 -23.10
C ALA A 113 8.75 7.98 -23.31
N LEU A 114 9.13 8.79 -24.30
CA LEU A 114 8.48 10.06 -24.60
C LEU A 114 7.02 9.85 -25.03
N ASN A 115 6.76 8.89 -25.92
CA ASN A 115 5.39 8.57 -26.34
C ASN A 115 4.53 8.15 -25.14
N ARG A 116 5.07 7.35 -24.22
CA ARG A 116 4.39 6.97 -22.97
C ARG A 116 4.16 8.17 -22.05
N LEU A 117 5.11 9.10 -21.94
CA LEU A 117 4.93 10.32 -21.15
C LEU A 117 3.82 11.22 -21.74
N VAL A 118 3.76 11.34 -23.07
CA VAL A 118 2.68 12.07 -23.76
C VAL A 118 1.33 11.39 -23.54
N GLU A 119 1.28 10.06 -23.61
CA GLU A 119 0.04 9.30 -23.38
C GLU A 119 -0.48 9.45 -21.95
N LEU A 120 0.42 9.41 -20.96
CA LEU A 120 0.04 9.49 -19.54
C LEU A 120 -0.15 10.93 -19.03
N ASP A 121 0.42 11.90 -19.75
CA ASP A 121 0.35 13.35 -19.52
C ASP A 121 0.31 13.76 -18.03
N PRO A 122 1.33 13.38 -17.24
CA PRO A 122 1.31 13.71 -15.82
C PRO A 122 1.41 15.22 -15.63
N PRO A 123 0.57 15.84 -14.77
CA PRO A 123 0.64 17.29 -14.53
C PRO A 123 1.90 17.70 -13.75
N SER A 124 2.48 16.77 -12.98
CA SER A 124 3.68 17.01 -12.19
C SER A 124 4.41 15.70 -11.90
N LEU A 125 5.71 15.80 -11.64
CA LEU A 125 6.58 14.69 -11.30
C LEU A 125 7.18 14.94 -9.92
N ASN A 126 7.41 13.87 -9.18
CA ASN A 126 8.30 13.90 -8.03
C ASN A 126 9.69 13.45 -8.50
N CYS A 127 10.70 14.13 -8.02
CA CYS A 127 12.05 14.06 -8.52
C CYS A 127 12.99 13.60 -7.42
N SER A 128 13.82 12.59 -7.70
CA SER A 128 14.92 12.20 -6.81
C SER A 128 16.21 12.12 -7.61
N ILE A 129 17.29 12.70 -7.10
CA ILE A 129 18.61 12.65 -7.71
C ILE A 129 19.20 11.28 -7.35
N VAL A 130 19.41 10.44 -8.37
CA VAL A 130 19.99 9.09 -8.26
C VAL A 130 21.51 9.14 -8.45
N ARG A 131 21.97 10.10 -9.25
CA ARG A 131 23.38 10.29 -9.52
C ARG A 131 23.68 11.75 -9.76
N THR A 132 24.69 12.29 -9.09
CA THR A 132 25.18 13.65 -9.30
C THR A 132 25.99 13.75 -10.59
N ALA A 133 26.31 14.98 -11.01
CA ALA A 133 27.06 15.25 -12.24
C ALA A 133 28.49 14.66 -12.23
N ASP A 134 29.10 14.54 -11.05
CA ASP A 134 30.42 13.91 -10.85
C ASP A 134 30.35 12.36 -10.78
N GLY A 135 29.16 11.78 -10.97
CA GLY A 135 28.95 10.35 -11.06
C GLY A 135 28.77 9.64 -9.71
N ARG A 136 28.75 10.36 -8.59
CA ARG A 136 28.44 9.76 -7.28
C ARG A 136 26.97 9.34 -7.23
N GLU A 137 26.72 8.15 -6.71
CA GLU A 137 25.35 7.76 -6.40
C GLU A 137 24.83 8.65 -5.27
N ALA A 138 23.74 9.33 -5.56
CA ALA A 138 22.98 10.10 -4.59
C ALA A 138 21.59 9.47 -4.53
N ASN A 139 20.91 9.58 -3.39
CA ASN A 139 19.51 9.15 -3.31
C ASN A 139 18.73 10.23 -2.57
N GLU A 140 18.79 11.42 -3.15
CA GLU A 140 18.31 12.64 -2.52
C GLU A 140 17.03 13.12 -3.18
N ASP A 141 16.08 13.56 -2.35
CA ASP A 141 14.79 14.06 -2.82
C ASP A 141 14.94 15.49 -3.33
N ALA A 142 14.76 15.68 -4.63
CA ALA A 142 14.73 17.01 -5.24
C ALA A 142 13.35 17.66 -5.13
N GLY A 143 12.34 16.96 -4.60
CA GLY A 143 10.99 17.49 -4.44
C GLY A 143 10.14 17.37 -5.71
N ARG A 144 9.16 18.25 -5.86
CA ARG A 144 8.16 18.19 -6.94
C ARG A 144 8.54 19.15 -8.06
N ALA A 145 8.33 18.75 -9.30
CA ALA A 145 8.45 19.60 -10.48
C ALA A 145 7.20 19.48 -11.37
N VAL A 146 6.91 20.52 -12.14
CA VAL A 146 5.78 20.58 -13.09
C VAL A 146 6.34 20.42 -14.50
N LEU A 147 5.65 19.68 -15.37
CA LEU A 147 6.06 19.57 -16.78
C LEU A 147 5.61 20.80 -17.54
N PHE A 148 6.46 21.28 -18.43
CA PHE A 148 6.07 22.33 -19.35
C PHE A 148 5.15 21.77 -20.43
N HIS A 149 4.07 22.49 -20.69
CA HIS A 149 3.14 22.28 -21.78
C HIS A 149 3.16 23.50 -22.67
N MET A 150 3.13 23.32 -23.99
CA MET A 150 3.03 24.38 -24.97
C MET A 150 1.75 24.16 -25.77
N ASN A 151 0.86 25.16 -25.78
CA ASN A 151 -0.48 25.06 -26.37
C ASN A 151 -1.34 23.91 -25.78
N GLY A 152 -1.13 23.58 -24.50
CA GLY A 152 -1.88 22.53 -23.80
C GLY A 152 -1.38 21.10 -24.02
N GLU A 153 -0.30 20.91 -24.79
CA GLU A 153 0.36 19.61 -24.97
C GLU A 153 1.74 19.64 -24.32
N MET A 154 2.20 18.50 -23.77
CA MET A 154 3.53 18.41 -23.17
C MET A 154 4.61 18.90 -24.14
N PHE A 155 5.43 19.85 -23.69
CA PHE A 155 6.44 20.48 -24.51
C PHE A 155 7.63 19.53 -24.74
N LEU A 156 7.78 19.12 -26.00
CA LEU A 156 8.86 18.26 -26.46
C LEU A 156 9.76 18.99 -27.46
N GLN A 157 11.07 18.91 -27.25
CA GLN A 157 12.08 19.43 -28.18
C GLN A 157 13.28 18.49 -28.21
N ASP A 158 13.77 18.16 -29.41
CA ASP A 158 14.99 17.37 -29.60
C ASP A 158 15.02 16.06 -28.78
N ARG A 159 13.90 15.34 -28.75
CA ARG A 159 13.72 14.10 -27.97
C ARG A 159 13.98 14.28 -26.47
N ALA A 160 13.66 15.45 -25.96
CA ALA A 160 13.65 15.79 -24.54
C ALA A 160 12.30 16.43 -24.18
N PHE A 161 11.99 16.43 -22.89
CA PHE A 161 10.88 17.19 -22.31
C PHE A 161 11.44 18.13 -21.23
N PHE A 162 10.60 19.03 -20.74
CA PHE A 162 11.03 20.08 -19.83
C PHE A 162 10.23 20.06 -18.54
N ILE A 163 10.92 20.33 -17.43
CA ILE A 163 10.31 20.49 -16.10
C ILE A 163 10.76 21.78 -15.44
N THR A 164 9.95 22.30 -14.52
CA THR A 164 10.33 23.41 -13.64
C THR A 164 11.47 23.02 -12.70
N THR A 165 12.08 24.00 -12.05
CA THR A 165 12.96 23.71 -10.91
C THR A 165 12.18 22.88 -9.87
N PRO A 166 12.70 21.72 -9.47
CA PRO A 166 12.10 20.94 -8.40
C PRO A 166 12.11 21.72 -7.07
N ASP A 167 10.99 21.70 -6.33
CA ASP A 167 10.76 22.53 -5.13
C ASP A 167 11.73 22.25 -3.97
N GLY A 168 12.34 21.06 -3.94
CA GLY A 168 13.30 20.65 -2.90
C GLY A 168 14.71 21.21 -3.11
N ILE A 169 15.01 21.77 -4.28
CA ILE A 169 16.35 22.28 -4.61
C ILE A 169 16.47 23.73 -4.14
N LYS A 170 17.23 23.94 -3.06
CA LYS A 170 17.54 25.30 -2.57
C LYS A 170 18.71 25.91 -3.34
N ALA A 171 18.77 27.24 -3.35
CA ALA A 171 19.85 28.00 -4.02
C ALA A 171 21.27 27.69 -3.48
N GLU A 172 21.34 27.11 -2.28
CA GLU A 172 22.54 26.79 -1.52
C GLU A 172 23.09 25.38 -1.85
N ASP A 173 22.26 24.48 -2.41
CA ASP A 173 22.57 23.05 -2.65
C ASP A 173 23.29 22.79 -3.98
N ARG A 174 24.19 23.70 -4.39
CA ARG A 174 24.94 23.60 -5.66
C ARG A 174 25.84 22.36 -5.78
N ALA A 175 26.15 21.71 -4.66
CA ALA A 175 26.96 20.49 -4.65
C ALA A 175 26.20 19.25 -5.16
N LEU A 176 24.86 19.26 -5.08
CA LEU A 176 24.02 18.09 -5.37
C LEU A 176 23.30 18.22 -6.72
N PHE A 177 23.02 19.44 -7.15
CA PHE A 177 22.35 19.72 -8.41
C PHE A 177 22.95 20.96 -9.09
N SER A 178 23.81 20.70 -10.08
CA SER A 178 24.37 21.69 -11.00
C SER A 178 23.44 22.03 -12.17
N GLY A 179 22.50 21.13 -12.52
CA GLY A 179 21.54 21.35 -13.59
C GLY A 179 22.01 20.87 -14.96
N GLU A 180 23.01 19.99 -14.97
CA GLU A 180 23.60 19.34 -16.14
C GLU A 180 24.34 18.06 -15.69
N GLY A 181 24.08 16.93 -16.37
CA GLY A 181 24.77 15.66 -16.14
C GLY A 181 24.17 14.77 -15.03
N GLU A 182 23.29 15.30 -14.18
CA GLU A 182 22.65 14.50 -13.13
C GLU A 182 21.66 13.49 -13.71
N VAL A 183 21.53 12.35 -13.02
CA VAL A 183 20.46 11.38 -13.30
C VAL A 183 19.39 11.51 -12.25
N MET A 184 18.19 11.84 -12.70
CA MET A 184 17.00 11.95 -11.88
C MET A 184 16.09 10.74 -12.11
N ASN A 185 15.60 10.15 -11.02
CA ASN A 185 14.41 9.31 -11.06
C ASN A 185 13.20 10.23 -10.93
N LEU A 186 12.34 10.17 -11.93
CA LEU A 186 11.05 10.84 -11.93
C LEU A 186 9.98 9.80 -11.65
N TRP A 187 9.06 10.12 -10.75
CA TRP A 187 7.91 9.28 -10.49
C TRP A 187 6.64 10.10 -10.40
N PHE A 188 5.54 9.51 -10.88
CA PHE A 188 4.24 10.15 -10.94
C PHE A 188 3.14 9.11 -10.83
N LEU A 189 1.92 9.58 -10.57
CA LEU A 189 0.72 8.77 -10.57
C LEU A 189 -0.07 9.06 -11.83
N HIS A 190 -0.53 8.01 -12.51
CA HIS A 190 -1.54 8.09 -13.56
C HIS A 190 -2.60 7.03 -13.25
N ASP A 191 -3.87 7.42 -13.17
CA ASP A 191 -4.97 6.55 -12.71
C ASP A 191 -4.68 5.81 -11.40
N ARG A 192 -4.03 6.50 -10.44
CA ARG A 192 -3.59 5.97 -9.13
C ARG A 192 -2.56 4.84 -9.23
N ILE A 193 -1.97 4.63 -10.40
CA ILE A 193 -0.89 3.68 -10.62
C ILE A 193 0.43 4.46 -10.64
N PRO A 194 1.43 4.07 -9.83
CA PRO A 194 2.73 4.72 -9.85
C PRO A 194 3.56 4.28 -11.06
N TYR A 195 4.09 5.27 -11.77
CA TYR A 195 5.03 5.12 -12.86
C TYR A 195 6.36 5.77 -12.50
N THR A 196 7.44 5.27 -13.10
CA THR A 196 8.79 5.81 -12.91
C THR A 196 9.55 5.83 -14.22
N VAL A 197 10.42 6.82 -14.37
CA VAL A 197 11.34 6.95 -15.49
C VAL A 197 12.63 7.59 -14.99
N ASN A 198 13.77 7.03 -15.36
CA ASN A 198 15.06 7.66 -15.12
C ASN A 198 15.40 8.57 -16.29
N CYS A 199 15.85 9.77 -15.96
CA CYS A 199 16.16 10.81 -16.93
C CYS A 199 17.51 11.45 -16.61
N GLU A 200 18.22 11.86 -17.65
CA GLU A 200 19.43 12.68 -17.54
C GLU A 200 19.05 14.15 -17.70
N VAL A 201 19.52 14.99 -16.79
CA VAL A 201 19.40 16.45 -16.91
C VAL A 201 20.46 16.91 -17.90
N ARG A 202 20.03 17.51 -19.01
CA ARG A 202 20.95 17.96 -20.06
C ARG A 202 21.40 19.39 -19.86
N GLU A 203 20.46 20.27 -19.57
CA GLU A 203 20.75 21.69 -19.44
C GLU A 203 19.62 22.41 -18.71
N ARG A 204 19.98 23.56 -18.16
CA ARG A 204 19.04 24.56 -17.68
C ARG A 204 18.70 25.54 -18.81
N MET A 205 17.45 25.55 -19.24
CA MET A 205 16.98 26.40 -20.33
C MET A 205 16.26 27.65 -19.80
N ARG A 206 16.49 28.79 -20.45
CA ARG A 206 15.68 30.01 -20.27
C ARG A 206 14.76 30.17 -21.47
N PHE A 207 13.46 30.26 -21.21
CA PHE A 207 12.47 30.40 -22.27
C PHE A 207 12.33 31.87 -22.69
N PRO A 208 12.37 32.17 -24.00
CA PRO A 208 12.07 33.50 -24.52
C PRO A 208 10.68 33.99 -24.12
N ALA A 209 10.51 35.31 -23.97
CA ALA A 209 9.24 35.93 -23.60
C ALA A 209 8.09 35.60 -24.56
N GLU A 210 8.40 35.33 -25.83
CA GLU A 210 7.44 34.94 -26.85
C GLU A 210 6.87 33.53 -26.60
N MET A 211 7.73 32.57 -26.22
CA MET A 211 7.30 31.20 -25.90
C MET A 211 6.45 31.15 -24.63
N LEU A 212 6.80 31.96 -23.63
CA LEU A 212 6.09 32.02 -22.35
C LEU A 212 4.61 32.41 -22.47
N ARG A 213 4.19 33.04 -23.57
CA ARG A 213 2.78 33.39 -23.79
C ARG A 213 1.88 32.16 -23.89
N ASN A 214 2.41 31.10 -24.48
CA ASN A 214 1.68 29.88 -24.81
C ASN A 214 2.16 28.66 -24.01
N MET A 215 3.04 28.88 -23.04
CA MET A 215 3.65 27.85 -22.22
C MET A 215 3.05 27.84 -20.82
N ASP A 216 2.84 26.66 -20.28
CA ASP A 216 2.34 26.42 -18.92
C ASP A 216 3.25 25.41 -18.21
N PRO A 217 3.81 25.70 -17.03
CA PRO A 217 3.68 26.95 -16.28
C PRO A 217 4.41 28.13 -16.95
N LYS A 218 3.93 29.36 -16.70
CA LYS A 218 4.54 30.61 -17.20
C LYS A 218 5.81 30.99 -16.45
N ILE A 219 6.75 30.06 -16.35
CA ILE A 219 8.03 30.20 -15.65
C ILE A 219 9.14 30.29 -16.69
N GLY A 220 9.93 31.37 -16.64
CA GLY A 220 10.97 31.66 -17.63
C GLY A 220 12.19 30.73 -17.62
N VAL A 221 12.23 29.75 -16.72
CA VAL A 221 13.38 28.87 -16.52
C VAL A 221 12.91 27.44 -16.27
N GLY A 222 13.56 26.48 -16.93
CA GLY A 222 13.29 25.05 -16.76
C GLY A 222 14.55 24.20 -16.97
N TYR A 223 14.39 22.89 -16.79
CA TYR A 223 15.42 21.90 -17.04
C TYR A 223 14.97 20.98 -18.17
N ARG A 224 15.90 20.71 -19.08
CA ARG A 224 15.70 19.79 -20.20
C ARG A 224 16.12 18.38 -19.79
N LEU A 225 15.21 17.42 -19.88
CA LEU A 225 15.43 16.05 -19.46
C LEU A 225 15.32 15.08 -20.63
N VAL A 226 16.26 14.13 -20.67
CA VAL A 226 16.29 13.05 -21.66
C VAL A 226 16.04 11.72 -20.96
N PRO A 227 15.01 10.94 -21.34
CA PRO A 227 14.80 9.62 -20.79
C PRO A 227 16.01 8.69 -21.03
N LEU A 228 16.43 7.99 -19.97
CA LEU A 228 17.42 6.92 -20.01
C LEU A 228 16.75 5.55 -20.02
N THR A 229 15.59 5.43 -19.36
CA THR A 229 14.76 4.22 -19.32
C THR A 229 13.41 4.47 -19.97
N ASN A 230 12.69 3.39 -20.26
CA ASN A 230 11.26 3.50 -20.58
C ASN A 230 10.46 3.94 -19.33
N VAL A 231 9.24 4.44 -19.54
CA VAL A 231 8.27 4.67 -18.47
C VAL A 231 7.78 3.31 -17.97
N ALA A 232 8.26 2.91 -16.80
CA ALA A 232 7.93 1.65 -16.19
C ALA A 232 6.82 1.84 -15.16
N LYS A 233 5.82 0.95 -15.19
CA LYS A 233 4.87 0.81 -14.09
C LYS A 233 5.64 0.28 -12.88
N ARG A 234 5.69 1.07 -11.81
CA ARG A 234 6.51 0.76 -10.63
C ARG A 234 5.92 -0.37 -9.80
N ASP A 235 4.60 -0.57 -9.87
CA ASP A 235 3.92 -1.53 -9.00
C ASP A 235 3.23 -2.65 -9.79
N LYS A 236 3.85 -3.84 -9.78
CA LYS A 236 3.22 -5.10 -10.23
C LYS A 236 2.29 -5.69 -9.15
N ARG A 237 2.12 -5.02 -8.00
CA ARG A 237 1.34 -5.53 -6.86
C ARG A 237 -0.14 -5.16 -7.01
N GLN A 238 -0.99 -6.00 -6.43
CA GLN A 238 -2.44 -5.73 -6.36
C GLN A 238 -2.78 -4.56 -5.44
N THR A 239 -1.87 -4.18 -4.55
CA THR A 239 -2.11 -3.15 -3.53
C THR A 239 -0.92 -2.21 -3.40
N ILE A 240 -1.20 -0.92 -3.47
CA ILE A 240 -0.26 0.19 -3.23
C ILE A 240 0.45 0.00 -1.87
N ARG A 241 1.71 0.43 -1.76
CA ARG A 241 2.41 0.55 -0.47
C ARG A 241 2.84 2.00 -0.24
N PHE A 242 2.78 2.43 1.01
CA PHE A 242 3.20 3.76 1.41
C PHE A 242 4.48 3.68 2.25
N SER A 243 5.50 4.48 1.89
CA SER A 243 6.82 4.51 2.54
C SER A 243 6.90 5.47 3.72
N HIS A 244 7.47 5.04 4.84
CA HIS A 244 7.89 5.89 5.95
C HIS A 244 9.28 6.52 5.75
N LYS A 245 10.17 5.86 4.98
CA LYS A 245 11.52 6.40 4.66
C LYS A 245 11.59 6.99 3.24
N ILE A 246 12.42 8.02 3.10
CA ILE A 246 12.74 8.71 1.83
C ILE A 246 13.69 7.80 1.00
N GLY A 247 13.55 7.79 -0.34
CA GLY A 247 14.58 7.22 -1.24
C GLY A 247 14.40 5.77 -1.74
N ARG A 248 13.35 5.02 -1.36
CA ARG A 248 13.18 3.60 -1.81
C ARG A 248 11.96 3.32 -2.68
N GLY A 249 11.55 4.35 -3.42
CA GLY A 249 10.15 4.66 -3.76
C GLY A 249 9.09 3.55 -3.81
N SER A 250 8.58 3.26 -2.63
CA SER A 250 7.14 3.26 -2.40
C SER A 250 6.57 4.68 -2.51
N LEU A 251 5.25 4.77 -2.70
CA LEU A 251 4.53 6.06 -2.69
C LEU A 251 4.81 6.79 -1.38
N ARG A 252 5.09 8.10 -1.46
CA ARG A 252 5.30 8.96 -0.28
C ARG A 252 4.12 8.72 0.67
N VAL A 253 4.39 8.24 1.90
CA VAL A 253 3.51 8.62 3.00
C VAL A 253 3.72 10.10 3.14
N TYR A 254 2.75 10.85 2.67
CA TYR A 254 2.55 12.22 3.14
C TYR A 254 2.68 12.16 4.68
N PRO A 255 3.58 12.95 5.32
CA PRO A 255 3.90 12.87 6.77
C PRO A 255 2.69 12.97 7.72
N GLN A 256 1.51 13.17 7.15
CA GLN A 256 0.17 13.13 7.70
C GLN A 256 -0.17 11.82 8.41
N VAL A 257 0.33 10.65 7.98
CA VAL A 257 0.00 9.37 8.65
C VAL A 257 1.26 8.57 8.92
N LEU A 258 1.85 8.73 10.11
CA LEU A 258 2.96 7.89 10.56
C LEU A 258 2.46 6.88 11.61
N PHE A 259 3.30 5.92 11.95
CA PHE A 259 3.03 4.91 12.98
C PHE A 259 4.30 4.70 13.79
N ASP A 260 4.16 4.75 15.11
CA ASP A 260 5.09 4.03 15.96
C ASP A 260 4.61 2.58 16.04
N VAL A 261 5.52 1.64 15.84
CA VAL A 261 5.18 0.22 15.81
C VAL A 261 5.99 -0.50 16.86
N TYR A 262 5.29 -1.31 17.64
CA TYR A 262 5.88 -2.16 18.65
C TYR A 262 5.58 -3.62 18.30
N ILE A 263 6.59 -4.47 18.47
CA ILE A 263 6.50 -5.90 18.19
C ILE A 263 6.55 -6.71 19.48
N GLN A 264 5.69 -7.72 19.56
CA GLN A 264 5.62 -8.66 20.65
C GLN A 264 5.69 -10.09 20.10
N LYS A 265 6.68 -10.85 20.58
CA LYS A 265 6.84 -12.29 20.33
C LYS A 265 5.70 -13.04 21.00
N THR A 266 5.23 -14.10 20.36
CA THR A 266 4.18 -14.97 20.91
C THR A 266 4.65 -16.42 20.96
N ASP A 267 3.92 -17.25 21.72
CA ASP A 267 4.10 -18.71 21.72
C ASP A 267 3.51 -19.39 20.46
N PHE A 268 2.75 -18.67 19.65
CA PHE A 268 2.12 -19.21 18.45
C PHE A 268 3.14 -19.47 17.33
N ARG A 269 3.09 -20.67 16.76
CA ARG A 269 3.86 -21.09 15.59
C ARG A 269 2.94 -21.35 14.40
N PHE A 270 3.29 -20.80 13.26
CA PHE A 270 2.64 -21.12 12.00
C PHE A 270 2.96 -22.55 11.59
N PRO A 271 1.96 -23.33 11.15
CA PRO A 271 2.20 -24.68 10.67
C PRO A 271 3.07 -24.64 9.41
N THR A 272 4.08 -25.50 9.36
CA THR A 272 4.88 -25.76 8.16
C THR A 272 4.07 -26.55 7.12
N GLU A 273 3.21 -27.44 7.59
CA GLU A 273 2.31 -28.26 6.77
C GLU A 273 0.83 -28.08 7.17
N GLY A 274 -0.06 -28.07 6.19
CA GLY A 274 -1.50 -27.97 6.39
C GLY A 274 -2.05 -26.54 6.39
N SER A 275 -3.34 -26.41 6.70
CA SER A 275 -4.04 -25.12 6.69
C SER A 275 -3.80 -24.33 7.97
N ILE A 276 -3.52 -23.03 7.84
CA ILE A 276 -3.46 -22.10 8.97
C ILE A 276 -4.83 -22.10 9.68
N PRO A 277 -4.90 -22.21 11.02
CA PRO A 277 -6.17 -22.29 11.74
C PRO A 277 -6.98 -21.00 11.60
N PRO A 278 -8.31 -21.05 11.39
CA PRO A 278 -9.11 -19.84 11.16
C PRO A 278 -9.31 -18.98 12.43
N ARG A 279 -9.08 -19.54 13.62
CA ARG A 279 -9.22 -18.88 14.92
C ARG A 279 -8.13 -19.35 15.86
N LEU A 280 -7.61 -18.42 16.66
CA LEU A 280 -6.69 -18.70 17.76
C LEU A 280 -7.38 -18.32 19.07
N ASN A 281 -7.44 -19.27 19.99
CA ASN A 281 -8.07 -19.09 21.31
C ASN A 281 -7.04 -18.89 22.44
N THR A 282 -5.77 -19.18 22.16
CA THR A 282 -4.66 -19.13 23.11
C THR A 282 -3.44 -18.60 22.38
N VAL A 283 -3.20 -17.30 22.48
CA VAL A 283 -1.95 -16.66 22.04
C VAL A 283 -1.36 -16.01 23.29
N LYS A 284 -0.26 -16.55 23.78
CA LYS A 284 0.43 -15.99 24.94
C LYS A 284 1.54 -15.05 24.48
N PRO A 285 1.47 -13.76 24.85
CA PRO A 285 2.55 -12.84 24.57
C PRO A 285 3.77 -13.14 25.46
N ILE A 286 4.95 -13.04 24.87
CA ILE A 286 6.24 -13.12 25.58
C ILE A 286 6.75 -11.69 25.68
N PRO A 287 6.78 -11.05 26.85
CA PRO A 287 7.14 -9.63 26.95
C PRO A 287 8.61 -9.38 26.59
N TYR A 288 8.90 -8.26 25.92
CA TYR A 288 10.26 -7.81 25.67
C TYR A 288 10.92 -7.27 26.95
N ARG A 289 10.28 -6.29 27.59
CA ARG A 289 10.65 -5.81 28.92
C ARG A 289 9.67 -6.33 29.96
N ARG A 290 10.19 -6.78 31.10
CA ARG A 290 9.34 -7.07 32.27
C ARG A 290 9.00 -5.74 32.96
N PRO A 291 7.80 -5.62 33.55
CA PRO A 291 7.50 -4.52 34.47
C PRO A 291 8.57 -4.48 35.57
N LYS A 292 8.96 -3.30 36.04
CA LYS A 292 9.94 -3.22 37.15
C LYS A 292 9.28 -3.77 38.41
N GLU A 293 10.04 -4.49 39.23
CA GLU A 293 9.58 -4.92 40.56
C GLU A 293 9.14 -3.68 41.36
N GLY A 294 7.83 -3.57 41.64
CA GLY A 294 7.22 -2.40 42.28
C GLY A 294 6.20 -1.63 41.43
N ASP A 295 6.17 -1.80 40.09
CA ASP A 295 5.14 -1.20 39.21
C ASP A 295 3.75 -1.83 39.44
N GLU A 296 3.72 -3.06 39.97
CA GLU A 296 2.50 -3.76 40.39
C GLU A 296 2.02 -3.39 41.80
N ALA A 297 2.76 -2.57 42.55
CA ALA A 297 2.24 -2.08 43.82
C ALA A 297 1.02 -1.19 43.55
N ASP A 298 -0.14 -1.52 44.11
CA ASP A 298 -1.36 -0.72 43.97
C ASP A 298 -1.08 0.70 44.47
N LEU A 299 -0.91 1.64 43.53
CA LEU A 299 -0.75 3.04 43.88
C LEU A 299 -2.07 3.54 44.44
N SER A 300 -2.00 4.45 45.41
CA SER A 300 -3.22 5.13 45.84
C SER A 300 -3.86 5.83 44.64
N ALA A 301 -5.19 5.83 44.57
CA ALA A 301 -5.91 6.43 43.45
C ALA A 301 -5.51 7.89 43.21
N GLU A 302 -5.17 8.65 44.25
CA GLU A 302 -4.66 10.02 44.17
C GLU A 302 -3.32 10.07 43.43
N ARG A 303 -2.37 9.21 43.77
CA ARG A 303 -1.08 9.13 43.09
C ARG A 303 -1.23 8.75 41.61
N VAL A 304 -2.14 7.83 41.29
CA VAL A 304 -2.45 7.46 39.90
C VAL A 304 -3.00 8.66 39.13
N VAL A 305 -3.95 9.40 39.71
CA VAL A 305 -4.51 10.60 39.06
C VAL A 305 -3.45 11.69 38.90
N THR A 306 -2.58 11.90 39.89
CA THR A 306 -1.47 12.86 39.80
C THR A 306 -0.52 12.50 38.65
N ALA A 307 -0.02 11.26 38.64
CA ALA A 307 0.90 10.78 37.61
C ALA A 307 0.29 10.86 36.21
N PHE A 308 -0.98 10.50 36.06
CA PHE A 308 -1.72 10.65 34.81
C PHE A 308 -1.79 12.12 34.37
N LYS A 309 -2.18 13.05 35.26
CA LYS A 309 -2.27 14.47 34.92
C LYS A 309 -0.91 15.06 34.54
N GLU A 310 0.16 14.66 35.23
CA GLU A 310 1.53 15.07 34.90
C GLU A 310 1.96 14.57 33.52
N ALA A 311 1.73 13.29 33.22
CA ALA A 311 2.00 12.71 31.89
C ALA A 311 1.29 13.49 30.77
N ILE A 312 0.00 13.79 30.94
CA ILE A 312 -0.76 14.58 29.95
C ILE A 312 -0.23 16.03 29.85
N ARG A 313 0.22 16.65 30.95
CA ARG A 313 0.75 18.03 30.93
C ARG A 313 2.04 18.16 30.11
N LEU A 314 2.84 17.09 30.02
CA LEU A 314 4.07 17.05 29.23
C LEU A 314 3.80 17.14 27.72
N ASN A 315 2.58 16.83 27.28
CA ASN A 315 2.19 17.00 25.88
C ASN A 315 1.93 18.47 25.54
N HIS A 316 2.13 18.79 24.26
CA HIS A 316 1.66 20.05 23.68
C HIS A 316 0.15 20.20 23.85
N SER A 317 -0.35 21.43 23.90
CA SER A 317 -1.76 21.76 24.18
C SER A 317 -2.76 20.97 23.35
N GLU A 318 -2.48 20.82 22.06
CA GLU A 318 -3.26 20.11 21.04
C GLU A 318 -3.26 18.58 21.25
N ASP A 319 -2.25 18.06 21.94
CA ASP A 319 -2.03 16.65 22.21
C ASP A 319 -2.44 16.24 23.64
N ARG A 320 -3.08 17.14 24.40
CA ARG A 320 -3.59 16.88 25.77
C ARG A 320 -4.94 16.17 25.74
N VAL A 321 -5.00 15.07 25.00
CA VAL A 321 -6.21 14.27 24.78
C VAL A 321 -5.96 12.83 25.20
N VAL A 322 -7.06 12.15 25.55
CA VAL A 322 -7.07 10.71 25.77
C VAL A 322 -8.02 10.04 24.79
N TYR A 323 -7.69 8.84 24.35
CA TYR A 323 -8.56 8.02 23.53
C TYR A 323 -9.35 7.10 24.43
N VAL A 324 -10.66 7.08 24.22
CA VAL A 324 -11.61 6.37 25.07
C VAL A 324 -12.16 5.17 24.32
N SER A 325 -12.00 4.00 24.92
CA SER A 325 -12.57 2.76 24.42
C SER A 325 -13.46 2.11 25.48
N LYS A 326 -14.49 1.40 25.05
CA LYS A 326 -15.45 0.72 25.94
C LYS A 326 -15.51 -0.77 25.61
N PRO A 327 -15.21 -1.67 26.56
CA PRO A 327 -15.54 -3.08 26.42
C PRO A 327 -17.06 -3.24 26.38
N TYR A 328 -17.57 -3.76 25.27
CA TYR A 328 -18.99 -3.96 25.03
C TYR A 328 -19.26 -5.45 24.78
N MET A 329 -20.24 -5.97 25.51
CA MET A 329 -20.72 -7.34 25.33
C MET A 329 -21.88 -7.34 24.33
N ASP A 330 -21.67 -7.92 23.16
CA ASP A 330 -22.76 -8.14 22.21
C ASP A 330 -23.63 -9.30 22.70
N GLU A 331 -24.84 -8.98 23.15
CA GLU A 331 -25.83 -9.94 23.66
C GLU A 331 -26.16 -11.03 22.65
N ARG A 332 -26.11 -10.73 21.34
CA ARG A 332 -26.48 -11.70 20.30
C ARG A 332 -25.39 -12.74 20.06
N THR A 333 -24.14 -12.34 20.11
CA THR A 333 -23.00 -13.23 19.85
C THR A 333 -22.34 -13.74 21.11
N ASN A 334 -22.69 -13.18 22.28
CA ASN A 334 -22.06 -13.41 23.57
C ASN A 334 -20.54 -13.15 23.50
N LYS A 335 -20.14 -12.11 22.76
CA LYS A 335 -18.74 -11.72 22.55
C LYS A 335 -18.48 -10.34 23.10
N CYS A 336 -17.38 -10.21 23.83
CA CYS A 336 -16.91 -8.92 24.27
C CYS A 336 -15.95 -8.34 23.21
N THR A 337 -16.23 -7.13 22.76
CA THR A 337 -15.39 -6.38 21.82
C THR A 337 -15.03 -5.02 22.42
N LEU A 338 -13.86 -4.49 22.09
CA LEU A 338 -13.46 -3.15 22.50
C LEU A 338 -13.93 -2.14 21.43
N ILE A 339 -14.89 -1.28 21.80
CA ILE A 339 -15.43 -0.24 20.91
C ILE A 339 -14.70 1.08 21.16
N GLY A 340 -14.08 1.64 20.11
CA GLY A 340 -13.47 2.97 20.17
C GLY A 340 -14.51 4.09 20.11
N LEU A 341 -14.55 4.94 21.14
CA LEU A 341 -15.47 6.08 21.25
C LEU A 341 -14.86 7.40 20.73
N GLY A 342 -13.58 7.38 20.35
CA GLY A 342 -12.82 8.53 19.87
C GLY A 342 -11.97 9.15 20.97
N TYR A 343 -11.49 10.37 20.75
CA TYR A 343 -10.68 11.11 21.71
C TYR A 343 -11.53 12.08 22.55
N ALA A 344 -11.00 12.43 23.72
CA ALA A 344 -11.60 13.34 24.69
C ALA A 344 -10.53 14.23 25.32
N GLU A 345 -10.86 15.50 25.56
CA GLU A 345 -9.99 16.42 26.29
C GLU A 345 -10.04 16.13 27.79
N VAL A 346 -8.88 16.25 28.43
CA VAL A 346 -8.77 16.14 29.89
C VAL A 346 -9.02 17.51 30.54
N LEU A 347 -9.95 17.55 31.49
CA LEU A 347 -10.35 18.76 32.18
C LEU A 347 -9.56 18.95 33.48
N GLY A 348 -9.41 20.20 33.92
CA GLY A 348 -8.81 20.51 35.23
C GLY A 348 -7.33 20.14 35.34
N LEU A 349 -6.59 20.17 34.22
CA LEU A 349 -5.13 19.98 34.21
C LEU A 349 -4.39 21.11 34.95
N GLY A 350 -4.97 22.31 35.07
CA GLY A 350 -4.38 23.43 35.80
C GLY A 350 -4.61 23.43 37.32
N ALA A 351 -5.42 22.51 37.86
CA ALA A 351 -5.72 22.46 39.29
C ALA A 351 -4.52 21.92 40.09
N GLN A 352 -4.20 22.55 41.23
CA GLN A 352 -3.10 22.17 42.12
C GLN A 352 -3.35 20.85 42.86
N GLU A 353 -4.59 20.53 43.20
CA GLU A 353 -4.94 19.27 43.88
C GLU A 353 -5.43 18.22 42.89
N ALA A 354 -4.73 17.09 42.85
CA ALA A 354 -5.20 15.89 42.18
C ALA A 354 -6.08 15.10 43.16
N GLY A 355 -7.41 15.24 43.03
CA GLY A 355 -8.34 14.35 43.71
C GLY A 355 -8.25 12.90 43.20
N ARG A 356 -9.14 12.03 43.70
CA ARG A 356 -9.21 10.60 43.30
C ARG A 356 -9.86 10.34 41.94
N THR A 357 -10.26 11.39 41.24
CA THR A 357 -11.06 11.29 40.02
C THR A 357 -10.48 12.12 38.90
N ILE A 358 -10.66 11.65 37.67
CA ILE A 358 -10.31 12.36 36.45
C ILE A 358 -11.60 12.84 35.81
N HIS A 359 -11.57 14.07 35.28
CA HIS A 359 -12.68 14.65 34.53
C HIS A 359 -12.26 14.76 33.08
N ILE A 360 -13.07 14.23 32.17
CA ILE A 360 -12.84 14.34 30.72
C ILE A 360 -14.12 14.78 30.03
N LYS A 361 -13.98 15.43 28.87
CA LYS A 361 -15.12 15.66 27.97
C LYS A 361 -15.68 14.32 27.50
N LYS A 362 -16.98 14.27 27.27
CA LYS A 362 -17.63 13.07 26.74
C LYS A 362 -17.20 12.88 25.28
N PRO A 363 -16.75 11.67 24.88
CA PRO A 363 -16.34 11.43 23.50
C PRO A 363 -17.47 11.71 22.49
N MET A 364 -17.12 12.27 21.33
CA MET A 364 -18.10 12.69 20.31
C MET A 364 -19.04 11.58 19.86
N LYS A 365 -18.54 10.35 19.69
CA LYS A 365 -19.38 9.20 19.31
C LYS A 365 -20.44 8.91 20.37
N SER A 366 -20.10 9.07 21.66
CA SER A 366 -21.06 8.90 22.75
C SER A 366 -22.04 10.07 22.89
N MET A 367 -21.63 11.29 22.58
CA MET A 367 -22.53 12.47 22.60
C MET A 367 -23.60 12.40 21.51
N ARG A 368 -23.26 11.93 20.30
CA ARG A 368 -24.18 11.88 19.14
C ARG A 368 -25.32 10.88 19.26
N VAL A 369 -25.16 9.88 20.14
CA VAL A 369 -26.12 8.79 20.37
C VAL A 369 -27.41 9.27 21.06
N GLY A 370 -27.42 10.50 21.57
CA GLY A 370 -28.58 11.06 22.26
C GLY A 370 -28.90 10.31 23.55
N LYS A 371 -30.18 10.22 23.92
CA LYS A 371 -30.65 9.54 25.15
C LYS A 371 -30.85 8.03 24.99
N ASN A 372 -30.45 7.43 23.86
CA ASN A 372 -30.66 6.00 23.62
C ASN A 372 -29.65 5.16 24.43
N ARG A 373 -30.06 4.73 25.61
CA ARG A 373 -29.24 3.92 26.53
C ARG A 373 -28.88 2.53 26.00
N ARG A 374 -29.56 2.04 24.96
CA ARG A 374 -29.31 0.72 24.36
C ARG A 374 -28.21 0.73 23.32
N ASP A 375 -27.78 1.92 22.88
CA ASP A 375 -26.70 2.01 21.89
C ASP A 375 -25.35 1.64 22.54
N PRO A 376 -24.53 0.78 21.90
CA PRO A 376 -23.22 0.39 22.40
C PRO A 376 -22.27 1.56 22.72
N HIS A 377 -22.43 2.69 22.04
CA HIS A 377 -21.59 3.88 22.22
C HIS A 377 -22.08 4.78 23.36
N TYR A 378 -23.25 4.52 23.94
CA TYR A 378 -23.73 5.24 25.11
C TYR A 378 -22.89 4.88 26.34
N LEU A 379 -22.55 5.89 27.15
CA LEU A 379 -21.80 5.73 28.39
C LEU A 379 -22.72 5.87 29.60
N ASN A 380 -22.82 4.81 30.41
CA ASN A 380 -23.57 4.78 31.66
C ASN A 380 -22.64 4.94 32.88
N GLU A 381 -23.23 5.30 34.01
CA GLU A 381 -22.54 5.21 35.30
C GLU A 381 -22.28 3.75 35.66
N GLY A 382 -21.10 3.46 36.19
CA GLY A 382 -20.62 2.11 36.47
C GLY A 382 -19.92 1.42 35.29
N ASP A 383 -20.05 1.94 34.06
CA ASP A 383 -19.37 1.39 32.89
C ASP A 383 -17.84 1.44 33.08
N ILE A 384 -17.18 0.39 32.59
CA ILE A 384 -15.73 0.34 32.48
C ILE A 384 -15.32 0.90 31.14
N ILE A 385 -14.32 1.79 31.15
CA ILE A 385 -13.69 2.33 29.96
C ILE A 385 -12.18 2.13 30.05
N VAL A 386 -11.53 2.07 28.90
CA VAL A 386 -10.09 2.02 28.77
C VAL A 386 -9.63 3.35 28.20
N LEU A 387 -8.73 4.01 28.91
CA LEU A 387 -8.08 5.23 28.45
C LEU A 387 -6.73 4.89 27.86
N ASP A 388 -6.58 5.14 26.57
CA ASP A 388 -5.29 5.10 25.89
C ASP A 388 -4.77 6.53 25.75
N TYR A 389 -3.53 6.78 26.14
CA TYR A 389 -2.93 8.10 26.03
C TYR A 389 -1.43 8.03 25.77
N MET A 390 -0.88 9.11 25.22
CA MET A 390 0.56 9.27 25.06
C MET A 390 1.09 10.30 26.04
N SER A 391 2.35 10.17 26.41
CA SER A 391 3.12 11.16 27.15
C SER A 391 4.41 11.41 26.40
N ARG A 392 4.85 12.67 26.33
CA ARG A 392 6.21 12.97 25.88
C ARG A 392 7.20 12.77 27.02
N SER A 393 8.18 11.92 26.79
CA SER A 393 9.32 11.77 27.69
C SER A 393 10.09 13.09 27.76
N PRO A 394 10.37 13.60 28.97
CA PRO A 394 11.09 14.87 29.15
C PRO A 394 12.58 14.77 28.80
N LEU A 395 13.15 13.55 28.75
CA LEU A 395 14.58 13.32 28.55
C LEU A 395 14.97 13.28 27.06
N ASP A 396 14.20 12.56 26.26
CA ASP A 396 14.51 12.29 24.85
C ASP A 396 13.43 12.77 23.88
N GLY A 397 12.34 13.34 24.39
CA GLY A 397 11.22 13.85 23.60
C GLY A 397 10.42 12.75 22.86
N LYS A 398 10.70 11.47 23.15
CA LYS A 398 9.98 10.35 22.53
C LYS A 398 8.58 10.22 23.13
N ASN A 399 7.68 9.65 22.34
CA ASN A 399 6.34 9.33 22.81
C ASN A 399 6.39 8.01 23.58
N GLU A 400 5.85 8.04 24.80
CA GLU A 400 5.56 6.87 25.61
C GLU A 400 4.04 6.65 25.60
N TYR A 401 3.61 5.41 25.43
CA TYR A 401 2.20 5.05 25.32
C TYR A 401 1.73 4.33 26.57
N TYR A 402 0.52 4.69 27.02
CA TYR A 402 -0.06 4.17 28.24
C TYR A 402 -1.51 3.75 28.02
N GLU A 403 -1.92 2.75 28.80
CA GLU A 403 -3.30 2.30 28.90
C GLU A 403 -3.74 2.28 30.37
N MET A 404 -4.91 2.84 30.67
CA MET A 404 -5.44 2.88 32.03
C MET A 404 -6.93 2.53 32.06
N PRO A 405 -7.29 1.36 32.62
CA PRO A 405 -8.67 1.00 32.89
C PRO A 405 -9.30 1.90 33.97
N CYS A 406 -10.49 2.44 33.67
CA CYS A 406 -11.22 3.37 34.52
C CYS A 406 -12.69 2.96 34.64
N GLN A 407 -13.34 3.38 35.71
CA GLN A 407 -14.78 3.26 35.90
C GLN A 407 -15.46 4.63 35.87
N ILE A 408 -16.58 4.74 35.17
CA ILE A 408 -17.40 5.96 35.18
C ILE A 408 -18.15 6.05 36.51
N ILE A 409 -17.89 7.12 37.26
CA ILE A 409 -18.55 7.39 38.55
C ILE A 409 -19.73 8.34 38.37
N LYS A 410 -19.61 9.31 37.45
CA LYS A 410 -20.68 10.26 37.14
C LYS A 410 -20.71 10.54 35.65
N SER A 411 -21.89 10.44 35.03
CA SER A 411 -22.08 10.74 33.62
C SER A 411 -22.89 12.02 33.44
N GLY A 412 -22.23 13.14 33.18
CA GLY A 412 -22.87 14.38 32.76
C GLY A 412 -23.28 14.39 31.28
N ILE A 413 -23.86 15.51 30.84
CA ILE A 413 -24.26 15.72 29.44
C ILE A 413 -23.02 15.87 28.56
N GLU A 414 -22.11 16.76 28.93
CA GLU A 414 -20.91 17.09 28.17
C GLU A 414 -19.64 16.48 28.76
N ASN A 415 -19.63 16.18 30.06
CA ASN A 415 -18.45 15.77 30.80
C ASN A 415 -18.73 14.50 31.60
N ILE A 416 -17.71 13.65 31.74
CA ILE A 416 -17.78 12.46 32.60
C ILE A 416 -16.68 12.50 33.65
N THR A 417 -17.01 11.98 34.83
CA THR A 417 -16.08 11.80 35.93
C THR A 417 -15.78 10.32 36.09
N ILE A 418 -14.49 9.99 36.08
CA ILE A 418 -14.01 8.61 36.08
C ILE A 418 -13.01 8.40 37.21
N ARG A 419 -12.87 7.15 37.64
CA ARG A 419 -11.91 6.73 38.68
C ARG A 419 -11.03 5.62 38.11
N PRO A 420 -9.70 5.68 38.27
CA PRO A 420 -8.80 4.59 37.89
C PRO A 420 -9.16 3.30 38.64
N ARG A 421 -9.16 2.15 37.94
CA ARG A 421 -9.30 0.82 38.56
C ARG A 421 -7.97 0.09 38.72
N ARG A 422 -6.98 0.44 37.90
CA ARG A 422 -5.63 -0.12 37.91
C ARG A 422 -4.61 0.99 37.66
N ASN A 423 -3.36 0.72 38.00
CA ASN A 423 -2.23 1.55 37.60
C ASN A 423 -2.17 1.65 36.05
N PRO A 424 -1.69 2.79 35.50
CA PRO A 424 -1.43 2.89 34.08
C PRO A 424 -0.38 1.87 33.64
N ARG A 425 -0.65 1.18 32.53
CA ARG A 425 0.28 0.23 31.91
C ARG A 425 1.02 0.92 30.77
N GLN A 426 2.35 1.00 30.87
CA GLN A 426 3.18 1.49 29.78
C GLN A 426 3.34 0.43 28.68
N GLU A 427 3.49 0.85 27.43
CA GLU A 427 3.90 -0.03 26.32
C GLU A 427 5.35 -0.48 26.51
N LEU A 428 5.54 -1.79 26.72
CA LEU A 428 6.82 -2.42 27.05
C LEU A 428 7.33 -3.36 25.94
N ASN A 429 6.59 -3.46 24.83
CA ASN A 429 7.00 -4.23 23.66
C ASN A 429 8.24 -3.59 22.99
N LEU A 430 8.86 -4.32 22.07
CA LEU A 430 10.06 -3.83 21.38
C LEU A 430 9.65 -2.81 20.29
N PRO A 431 10.11 -1.55 20.33
CA PRO A 431 9.88 -0.61 19.23
C PRO A 431 10.66 -1.05 17.99
N ILE A 432 10.02 -0.98 16.81
CA ILE A 432 10.64 -1.30 15.52
C ILE A 432 10.50 -0.13 14.56
N GLU A 433 11.46 -0.02 13.63
CA GLU A 433 11.43 1.01 12.61
C GLU A 433 10.65 0.54 11.38
N LEU A 434 9.45 1.08 11.19
CA LEU A 434 8.59 0.80 10.05
C LEU A 434 9.16 1.48 8.79
N LEU A 435 9.38 0.69 7.74
CA LEU A 435 9.88 1.13 6.44
C LEU A 435 8.75 1.49 5.49
N ASP A 436 7.78 0.59 5.33
CA ASP A 436 6.59 0.80 4.52
C ASP A 436 5.42 -0.05 5.04
N PHE A 437 4.19 0.30 4.63
CA PHE A 437 2.99 -0.47 4.94
C PHE A 437 2.02 -0.55 3.75
N SER A 438 1.06 -1.45 3.87
CA SER A 438 -0.02 -1.69 2.90
C SER A 438 -1.24 -2.25 3.62
N VAL A 439 -2.37 -2.40 2.91
CA VAL A 439 -3.57 -3.07 3.45
C VAL A 439 -3.36 -4.51 3.92
N ASN A 440 -2.29 -5.18 3.48
CA ASN A 440 -2.07 -6.62 3.71
C ASN A 440 -0.77 -6.93 4.48
N GLY A 441 0.05 -5.93 4.79
CA GLY A 441 1.34 -6.17 5.40
C GLY A 441 2.22 -4.94 5.51
N LEU A 442 3.36 -5.12 6.17
CA LEU A 442 4.36 -4.08 6.39
C LEU A 442 5.78 -4.55 6.09
N ARG A 443 6.72 -3.62 6.10
CA ARG A 443 8.15 -3.90 6.17
C ARG A 443 8.79 -3.12 7.30
N PHE A 444 9.70 -3.74 8.03
CA PHE A 444 10.46 -3.07 9.07
C PHE A 444 11.95 -3.43 8.97
N GLU A 445 12.79 -2.56 9.51
CA GLU A 445 14.23 -2.73 9.54
C GLU A 445 14.65 -3.64 10.70
N ASN A 446 15.60 -4.53 10.43
CA ASN A 446 16.15 -5.39 11.46
C ASN A 446 17.00 -4.57 12.45
N SER A 447 16.96 -4.96 13.72
CA SER A 447 17.81 -4.40 14.76
C SER A 447 18.46 -5.52 15.57
N ARG A 448 19.60 -5.22 16.21
CA ARG A 448 20.25 -6.16 17.13
C ARG A 448 19.34 -6.54 18.29
N GLU A 449 18.55 -5.58 18.78
CA GLU A 449 17.56 -5.81 19.85
C GLU A 449 16.48 -6.80 19.43
N PHE A 450 15.97 -6.71 18.19
CA PHE A 450 15.00 -7.66 17.66
C PHE A 450 15.58 -9.07 17.58
N MET A 451 16.78 -9.21 17.02
CA MET A 451 17.44 -10.52 16.95
C MET A 451 17.69 -11.11 18.34
N GLY A 452 18.19 -10.32 19.29
CA GLY A 452 18.38 -10.75 20.68
C GLY A 452 17.08 -11.16 21.36
N TYR A 453 15.99 -10.44 21.11
CA TYR A 453 14.66 -10.77 21.65
C TYR A 453 14.06 -12.04 21.04
N VAL A 454 14.29 -12.30 19.76
CA VAL A 454 13.78 -13.51 19.09
C VAL A 454 14.54 -14.76 19.53
N PHE A 455 15.88 -14.70 19.54
CA PHE A 455 16.76 -15.86 19.72
C PHE A 455 17.31 -16.05 21.14
N GLU A 456 17.09 -15.08 22.05
CA GLU A 456 17.62 -15.05 23.42
C GLU A 456 19.17 -15.00 23.47
N GLU A 457 19.73 -14.35 24.51
CA GLU A 457 21.19 -14.23 24.67
C GLU A 457 21.82 -15.61 24.94
N GLY A 458 22.27 -16.27 23.87
CA GLY A 458 22.92 -17.60 23.91
C GLY A 458 22.38 -18.62 22.90
N GLY A 459 21.25 -18.32 22.25
CA GLY A 459 20.58 -19.21 21.29
C GLY A 459 20.70 -18.79 19.83
N GLN A 460 21.82 -18.17 19.42
CA GLN A 460 22.02 -17.86 18.00
C GLN A 460 22.03 -19.17 17.19
N ALA A 461 21.05 -19.33 16.31
CA ALA A 461 21.10 -20.35 15.27
C ALA A 461 22.38 -20.17 14.45
N GLU A 462 23.08 -21.28 14.17
CA GLU A 462 24.43 -21.26 13.62
C GLU A 462 24.46 -20.74 12.17
N THR A 463 23.33 -20.81 11.46
CA THR A 463 23.22 -20.41 10.05
C THR A 463 22.10 -19.39 9.77
N LEU A 464 22.26 -18.62 8.69
CA LEU A 464 21.29 -17.61 8.23
C LEU A 464 19.95 -18.25 7.83
N GLU A 465 19.99 -19.44 7.24
CA GLU A 465 18.84 -20.22 6.83
C GLU A 465 18.00 -20.65 8.03
N GLU A 466 18.63 -21.17 9.09
CA GLU A 466 17.95 -21.53 10.34
C GLU A 466 17.32 -20.31 11.02
N GLN A 467 18.00 -19.17 10.99
CA GLN A 467 17.45 -17.91 11.50
C GLN A 467 16.18 -17.53 10.75
N LYS A 468 16.20 -17.60 9.41
CA LYS A 468 15.02 -17.32 8.58
C LYS A 468 13.88 -18.28 8.89
N GLU A 469 14.14 -19.58 8.91
CA GLU A 469 13.12 -20.59 9.18
C GLU A 469 12.47 -20.39 10.56
N THR A 470 13.30 -20.11 11.57
CA THR A 470 12.84 -19.84 12.92
C THR A 470 11.94 -18.62 12.97
N ILE A 471 12.35 -17.50 12.37
CA ILE A 471 11.58 -16.25 12.34
C ILE A 471 10.28 -16.43 11.54
N GLU A 472 10.34 -17.07 10.37
CA GLU A 472 9.18 -17.26 9.49
C GLU A 472 8.13 -18.19 10.12
N SER A 473 8.53 -19.12 11.00
CA SER A 473 7.59 -19.98 11.73
C SER A 473 6.88 -19.28 12.89
N MET A 474 7.37 -18.12 13.38
CA MET A 474 6.82 -17.44 14.56
C MET A 474 5.65 -16.50 14.24
N GLY A 475 4.69 -16.43 15.18
CA GLY A 475 3.68 -15.39 15.24
C GLY A 475 4.16 -14.17 16.03
N PHE A 476 3.96 -12.98 15.47
CA PHE A 476 4.24 -11.73 16.14
C PHE A 476 3.00 -10.85 16.19
N VAL A 477 2.75 -10.23 17.34
CA VAL A 477 1.74 -9.18 17.47
C VAL A 477 2.43 -7.84 17.21
N PHE A 478 1.90 -7.11 16.23
CA PHE A 478 2.32 -5.76 15.90
C PHE A 478 1.28 -4.80 16.45
N THR A 479 1.68 -3.93 17.36
CA THR A 479 0.85 -2.86 17.90
C THR A 479 1.25 -1.55 17.24
N PHE A 480 0.27 -0.89 16.62
CA PHE A 480 0.44 0.34 15.87
C PHE A 480 -0.13 1.51 16.65
N TYR A 481 0.65 2.58 16.77
CA TYR A 481 0.23 3.86 17.33
C TYR A 481 0.23 4.93 16.24
N PRO A 482 -0.94 5.29 15.68
CA PRO A 482 -1.02 6.26 14.60
C PRO A 482 -0.63 7.67 15.04
N LYS A 483 0.24 8.30 14.28
CA LYS A 483 0.63 9.71 14.40
C LYS A 483 0.01 10.48 13.23
N LEU A 484 -1.13 11.10 13.48
CA LEU A 484 -1.93 11.79 12.48
C LEU A 484 -1.64 13.29 12.48
N ARG A 485 -1.05 13.82 11.40
CA ARG A 485 -0.67 15.23 11.24
C ARG A 485 -1.41 15.87 10.09
N PHE A 486 -2.68 16.19 10.30
CA PHE A 486 -3.53 16.86 9.30
C PHE A 486 -3.67 18.34 9.64
N THR A 487 -3.53 19.20 8.64
CA THR A 487 -3.82 20.64 8.73
C THR A 487 -5.31 20.88 8.59
N ARG A 488 -5.80 22.09 8.89
CA ARG A 488 -7.22 22.46 8.71
C ARG A 488 -7.74 22.15 7.30
N ASP A 489 -6.93 22.39 6.28
CA ASP A 489 -7.31 22.17 4.88
C ASP A 489 -7.37 20.68 4.50
N THR A 490 -6.65 19.82 5.23
CA THR A 490 -6.56 18.38 4.96
C THR A 490 -7.31 17.54 5.99
N GLU A 491 -7.91 18.16 7.01
CA GLU A 491 -8.58 17.50 8.13
C GLU A 491 -9.75 16.62 7.68
N MET A 492 -10.44 17.00 6.60
CA MET A 492 -11.53 16.18 6.01
C MET A 492 -11.06 14.80 5.52
N HIS A 493 -9.75 14.64 5.29
CA HIS A 493 -9.14 13.37 4.89
C HIS A 493 -8.56 12.60 6.07
N LYS A 494 -8.62 13.10 7.31
CA LYS A 494 -8.08 12.40 8.48
C LYS A 494 -8.81 11.06 8.70
N PRO A 495 -8.09 9.93 8.84
CA PRO A 495 -8.72 8.64 9.10
C PRO A 495 -9.21 8.55 10.55
N ASP A 496 -10.32 7.85 10.80
CA ASP A 496 -10.89 7.60 12.13
C ASP A 496 -10.24 6.35 12.74
N LEU A 497 -9.02 6.53 13.27
CA LEU A 497 -8.27 5.46 13.91
C LEU A 497 -8.28 5.60 15.44
N PRO A 498 -8.25 4.48 16.18
CA PRO A 498 -7.94 4.50 17.61
C PRO A 498 -6.48 4.91 17.84
N LEU A 499 -6.13 5.29 19.08
CA LEU A 499 -4.72 5.56 19.44
C LEU A 499 -3.84 4.34 19.24
N LYS A 500 -4.40 3.14 19.42
CA LYS A 500 -3.70 1.89 19.22
C LYS A 500 -4.59 0.83 18.59
N PHE A 501 -4.00 0.00 17.76
CA PHE A 501 -4.59 -1.25 17.30
C PHE A 501 -3.50 -2.30 17.10
N SER A 502 -3.88 -3.57 17.22
CA SER A 502 -2.93 -4.68 17.12
C SER A 502 -3.32 -5.64 16.02
N ILE A 503 -2.33 -6.24 15.36
CA ILE A 503 -2.50 -7.23 14.30
C ILE A 503 -1.49 -8.35 14.52
N LEU A 504 -1.93 -9.61 14.41
CA LEU A 504 -1.01 -10.75 14.40
C LEU A 504 -0.51 -10.99 12.97
N GLY A 505 0.79 -10.88 12.79
CA GLY A 505 1.48 -11.02 11.51
C GLY A 505 2.46 -12.20 11.48
N LYS A 506 2.73 -12.66 10.26
CA LYS A 506 3.79 -13.62 9.92
C LYS A 506 4.90 -12.90 9.19
N ILE A 507 6.16 -13.09 9.57
CA ILE A 507 7.29 -12.69 8.72
C ILE A 507 7.32 -13.67 7.54
N ALA A 508 7.16 -13.14 6.33
CA ALA A 508 7.01 -13.92 5.11
C ALA A 508 8.14 -13.69 4.10
N ARG A 509 8.99 -12.70 4.34
CA ARG A 509 10.17 -12.38 3.53
C ARG A 509 11.26 -11.83 4.41
N CYS A 510 12.48 -12.25 4.14
CA CYS A 510 13.69 -11.77 4.81
C CYS A 510 14.66 -11.26 3.74
N GLU A 511 15.02 -9.97 3.81
CA GLU A 511 16.03 -9.36 2.95
C GLU A 511 17.40 -9.50 3.62
N VAL A 512 18.40 -9.89 2.85
CA VAL A 512 19.77 -10.13 3.34
C VAL A 512 20.69 -9.11 2.68
N GLU A 513 21.46 -8.41 3.50
CA GLU A 513 22.55 -7.58 3.02
C GLU A 513 23.81 -8.44 2.88
N LYS A 514 24.40 -8.42 1.69
CA LYS A 514 25.66 -9.12 1.43
C LYS A 514 26.80 -8.18 1.80
N ASN A 515 27.74 -8.65 2.63
CA ASN A 515 28.98 -7.93 2.85
C ASN A 515 29.86 -8.03 1.61
N GLU A 516 30.35 -6.89 1.11
CA GLU A 516 31.21 -6.82 -0.08
C GLU A 516 32.57 -7.53 0.15
N ASP A 517 33.05 -7.57 1.39
CA ASP A 517 34.37 -8.10 1.75
C ASP A 517 34.39 -9.62 1.98
N THR A 518 33.25 -10.26 2.21
CA THR A 518 33.14 -11.70 2.45
C THR A 518 31.86 -12.22 1.81
N ALA A 519 31.98 -12.85 0.64
CA ALA A 519 30.86 -13.39 -0.15
C ALA A 519 30.00 -14.47 0.58
N VAL A 520 30.34 -14.82 1.82
CA VAL A 520 29.78 -15.94 2.59
C VAL A 520 28.95 -15.49 3.81
N THR A 521 29.11 -14.26 4.32
CA THR A 521 28.45 -13.82 5.58
C THR A 521 27.55 -12.60 5.35
N GLY A 522 26.33 -12.86 4.87
CA GLY A 522 25.27 -11.85 4.86
C GLY A 522 24.55 -11.78 6.21
N HIS A 523 23.93 -10.64 6.52
CA HIS A 523 23.06 -10.49 7.70
C HIS A 523 21.64 -10.10 7.29
N LEU A 524 20.66 -10.48 8.12
CA LEU A 524 19.26 -10.09 7.90
C LEU A 524 19.15 -8.57 8.05
N LYS A 525 18.68 -7.90 7.00
CA LYS A 525 18.56 -6.44 6.97
C LYS A 525 17.13 -6.01 7.24
N GLU A 526 16.15 -6.67 6.62
CA GLU A 526 14.76 -6.21 6.63
C GLU A 526 13.78 -7.38 6.59
N PHE A 527 12.59 -7.16 7.15
CA PHE A 527 11.55 -8.17 7.22
C PHE A 527 10.26 -7.68 6.56
N GLY A 528 9.73 -8.49 5.66
CA GLY A 528 8.40 -8.32 5.09
C GLY A 528 7.38 -9.15 5.88
N VAL A 529 6.39 -8.47 6.44
CA VAL A 529 5.35 -9.08 7.28
C VAL A 529 4.03 -9.13 6.51
N ARG A 530 3.32 -10.24 6.63
CA ARG A 530 1.94 -10.42 6.16
C ARG A 530 0.98 -10.42 7.35
N TYR A 531 -0.06 -9.60 7.28
CA TYR A 531 -1.14 -9.62 8.27
C TYR A 531 -1.93 -10.92 8.15
N THR A 532 -2.16 -11.59 9.28
CA THR A 532 -2.80 -12.92 9.27
C THR A 532 -4.02 -13.01 10.17
N TYR A 533 -4.04 -12.35 11.33
CA TYR A 533 -5.22 -12.33 12.21
C TYR A 533 -5.54 -10.95 12.75
N ASP A 534 -6.82 -10.66 12.84
CA ASP A 534 -7.38 -9.52 13.55
C ASP A 534 -7.80 -9.95 14.97
N PRO A 535 -7.71 -9.03 15.95
CA PRO A 535 -8.29 -9.25 17.27
C PRO A 535 -9.81 -9.45 17.17
N ALA A 536 -10.35 -10.40 17.92
CA ALA A 536 -11.75 -10.82 17.80
C ALA A 536 -12.54 -10.70 19.11
N GLU A 537 -11.95 -11.05 20.25
CA GLU A 537 -12.61 -10.97 21.56
C GLU A 537 -11.66 -10.38 22.61
N TYR A 538 -12.19 -9.44 23.41
CA TYR A 538 -11.45 -8.67 24.40
C TYR A 538 -11.82 -9.12 25.83
N SER A 539 -10.81 -9.45 26.65
CA SER A 539 -10.99 -9.76 28.07
C SER A 539 -11.31 -8.48 28.84
N ARG A 540 -12.47 -8.44 29.52
CA ARG A 540 -12.83 -7.33 30.40
C ARG A 540 -12.03 -7.31 31.70
N ASP A 541 -11.52 -8.46 32.10
CA ASP A 541 -10.86 -8.65 33.38
C ASP A 541 -9.35 -8.44 33.25
N ASP A 542 -8.75 -8.89 32.14
CA ASP A 542 -7.32 -8.75 31.87
C ASP A 542 -6.98 -7.52 31.02
N PHE A 543 -8.00 -6.93 30.40
CA PHE A 543 -7.89 -5.78 29.50
C PHE A 543 -6.92 -6.08 28.34
N CYS A 544 -7.05 -7.25 27.71
CA CYS A 544 -6.22 -7.68 26.59
C CYS A 544 -7.05 -8.47 25.56
N TRP A 545 -6.47 -8.74 24.39
CA TRP A 545 -7.11 -9.53 23.34
C TRP A 545 -6.81 -11.03 23.53
N ASP A 546 -7.85 -11.80 23.83
CA ASP A 546 -7.71 -13.24 24.11
C ASP A 546 -7.82 -14.08 22.84
N ARG A 547 -8.67 -13.65 21.90
CA ARG A 547 -8.99 -14.42 20.70
C ARG A 547 -8.72 -13.64 19.44
N TRP A 548 -8.22 -14.36 18.45
CA TRP A 548 -7.82 -13.82 17.16
C TRP A 548 -8.54 -14.58 16.04
N THR A 549 -8.99 -13.86 15.02
CA THR A 549 -9.67 -14.44 13.86
C THR A 549 -8.88 -14.15 12.60
N MET A 550 -8.73 -15.17 11.76
CA MET A 550 -7.95 -15.05 10.53
C MET A 550 -8.55 -13.99 9.61
N ILE A 551 -7.68 -13.12 9.11
CA ILE A 551 -7.97 -12.21 8.01
C ILE A 551 -8.12 -13.08 6.76
N ARG A 552 -9.35 -13.17 6.24
CA ARG A 552 -9.62 -14.00 5.07
C ARG A 552 -8.74 -13.58 3.89
N PRO A 553 -8.30 -14.52 3.04
CA PRO A 553 -7.67 -14.16 1.77
C PRO A 553 -8.53 -13.14 1.03
N PHE A 554 -7.92 -12.09 0.47
CA PHE A 554 -8.57 -10.96 -0.22
C PHE A 554 -9.38 -9.99 0.65
N LYS A 555 -9.50 -10.24 1.96
CA LYS A 555 -10.07 -9.27 2.89
C LYS A 555 -8.96 -8.39 3.45
N GLU A 556 -9.06 -7.10 3.20
CA GLU A 556 -8.14 -6.09 3.74
C GLU A 556 -8.36 -5.91 5.24
N ASN A 557 -7.30 -5.58 5.98
CA ASN A 557 -7.43 -5.14 7.37
C ASN A 557 -8.24 -3.82 7.41
N SER A 558 -9.20 -3.70 8.34
CA SER A 558 -10.11 -2.55 8.38
C SER A 558 -9.41 -1.22 8.63
N TYR A 559 -8.41 -1.20 9.53
CA TYR A 559 -7.67 0.03 9.87
C TYR A 559 -6.81 0.48 8.69
N PHE A 560 -6.05 -0.43 8.09
CA PHE A 560 -5.25 -0.08 6.92
C PHE A 560 -6.09 0.23 5.68
N LYS A 561 -7.26 -0.40 5.51
CA LYS A 561 -8.21 -0.03 4.47
C LYS A 561 -8.67 1.43 4.63
N GLU A 562 -8.97 1.83 5.86
CA GLU A 562 -9.34 3.21 6.17
C GLU A 562 -8.21 4.20 5.91
N VAL A 563 -6.99 3.87 6.36
CA VAL A 563 -5.77 4.64 6.06
C VAL A 563 -5.60 4.80 4.55
N HIS A 564 -5.72 3.72 3.78
CA HIS A 564 -5.61 3.76 2.33
C HIS A 564 -6.69 4.62 1.68
N LYS A 565 -7.94 4.54 2.14
CA LYS A 565 -9.03 5.38 1.66
C LYS A 565 -8.73 6.86 1.92
N SER A 566 -8.27 7.19 3.12
CA SER A 566 -7.86 8.52 3.55
C SER A 566 -6.71 9.07 2.69
N LEU A 567 -5.61 8.31 2.57
CA LEU A 567 -4.44 8.70 1.78
C LEU A 567 -4.75 8.85 0.30
N ASN A 568 -5.56 7.96 -0.29
CA ASN A 568 -5.99 8.09 -1.68
C ASN A 568 -6.85 9.34 -1.90
N GLY A 569 -7.74 9.67 -0.96
CA GLY A 569 -8.53 10.90 -1.01
C GLY A 569 -7.66 12.14 -0.92
N LEU A 570 -6.68 12.13 -0.02
CA LEU A 570 -5.69 13.20 0.14
C LEU A 570 -4.85 13.38 -1.13
N ILE A 571 -4.35 12.28 -1.72
CA ILE A 571 -3.59 12.30 -2.98
C ILE A 571 -4.40 12.97 -4.08
N ALA A 572 -5.65 12.52 -4.29
CA ALA A 572 -6.51 13.10 -5.32
C ALA A 572 -6.80 14.59 -5.09
N HIS A 573 -6.99 14.99 -3.82
CA HIS A 573 -7.18 16.40 -3.47
C HIS A 573 -5.95 17.25 -3.81
N LEU A 574 -4.75 16.77 -3.47
CA LEU A 574 -3.50 17.47 -3.74
C LEU A 574 -3.15 17.50 -5.24
N GLU A 575 -3.50 16.45 -5.99
CA GLU A 575 -3.40 16.41 -7.46
C GLU A 575 -4.32 17.43 -8.12
N ASN A 576 -5.56 17.57 -7.63
CA ASN A 576 -6.50 18.55 -8.17
C ASN A 576 -6.09 19.99 -7.83
N GLN A 577 -5.62 20.26 -6.61
CA GLN A 577 -5.10 21.59 -6.26
C GLN A 577 -3.98 22.02 -7.22
N SER A 578 -3.07 21.12 -7.59
CA SER A 578 -2.05 21.45 -8.59
C SER A 578 -2.59 21.74 -9.99
N LYS A 579 -3.70 21.13 -10.39
CA LYS A 579 -4.36 21.44 -11.67
C LYS A 579 -5.05 22.79 -11.62
N ASP A 580 -5.66 23.15 -10.49
CA ASP A 580 -6.29 24.47 -10.29
C ASP A 580 -5.26 25.62 -10.31
N PHE A 581 -3.99 25.35 -9.98
CA PHE A 581 -2.89 26.31 -10.18
C PHE A 581 -2.47 26.46 -11.65
N LEU A 582 -2.75 25.46 -12.50
CA LEU A 582 -2.42 25.46 -13.93
C LEU A 582 -3.55 26.04 -14.78
N GLU A 583 -4.81 25.97 -14.34
CA GLU A 583 -5.90 26.66 -15.03
C GLU A 583 -5.86 28.18 -14.76
N PRO A 584 -5.63 29.03 -15.78
CA PRO A 584 -5.85 30.45 -15.61
C PRO A 584 -7.33 30.67 -15.31
N ARG A 585 -7.64 31.21 -14.12
CA ARG A 585 -8.99 31.69 -13.77
C ARG A 585 -9.51 32.51 -14.95
N ARG A 586 -10.44 31.94 -15.73
CA ARG A 586 -11.15 32.69 -16.77
C ARG A 586 -11.79 33.88 -16.07
N PRO A 587 -11.47 35.14 -16.44
CA PRO A 587 -12.21 36.26 -15.90
C PRO A 587 -13.67 36.06 -16.29
N ALA A 588 -14.56 36.20 -15.31
CA ALA A 588 -16.00 36.21 -15.49
C ALA A 588 -16.38 37.45 -16.30
N ALA A 589 -16.23 37.37 -17.62
CA ALA A 589 -16.61 38.41 -18.56
C ALA A 589 -17.25 37.75 -19.77
N GLN A 590 -18.53 37.42 -19.62
CA GLN A 590 -19.54 37.28 -20.68
C GLN A 590 -20.86 36.81 -20.05
N ALA A 591 -21.48 37.67 -19.23
CA ALA A 591 -22.88 37.51 -18.82
C ALA A 591 -23.68 38.82 -18.91
N GLU A 592 -23.06 39.95 -19.25
CA GLU A 592 -23.73 41.24 -19.41
C GLU A 592 -23.56 41.77 -20.84
N GLU A 593 -24.08 41.06 -21.85
CA GLU A 593 -24.34 41.69 -23.15
C GLU A 593 -25.44 40.97 -23.92
N LYS A 594 -26.61 40.76 -23.28
CA LYS A 594 -27.88 40.49 -23.96
C LYS A 594 -29.05 41.07 -23.18
N VAL A 595 -29.00 42.37 -22.91
CA VAL A 595 -30.20 43.16 -22.58
C VAL A 595 -30.12 44.49 -23.33
N THR A 596 -30.19 44.42 -24.66
CA THR A 596 -30.66 45.50 -25.53
C THR A 596 -30.83 44.95 -26.96
N ALA A 597 -32.03 44.43 -27.22
CA ALA A 597 -32.66 44.44 -28.54
C ALA A 597 -34.18 44.43 -28.33
#